data_AF-A0A383REI3-F1
#
_entry.id   AF-A0A383REI3-F1
#
_cell.length_a   1.000
_cell.length_b   1.000
_cell.length_c   1.000
_cell.angle_alpha   90.00
_cell.angle_beta   90.00
_cell.angle_gamma   90.00
#
_symmetry.space_group_name_H-M   'P 1'
#
loop_
_entity.id
_entity.type
_entity.pdbx_description
1 polymer ?
#
loop_
_entity_poly.entity_id
_entity_poly.type
_entity_poly.pdbx_seq_one_letter_code
_entity_poly.pdbx_strand_id
1 'polypeptide(L)'
;MSANQKAIEYLESNEYDKSLDLFHEAVRESRNVQSLNNLAWIYLHEECDKETALILIKEAIELNPSSHFPYNILGEIYVEKEMWQQAADALNQSLIIHPSNEAYNNLAIAKYHLGQIQEASDFFLQCSRNSDYAMYSHVKCLIELERKIEAKKKLDVFSEDDDDFVGDVEVAELYLELGCFNESIYWFDKGWEQYWKTPDWVSRFVYALCKTQNENRARDILNEVIQQKIEDIKEAHEDDCDEDWTEREKEEHIKQLLDEKKEYEHMFEKISLGFIPSMEFNTSMSSGCYLFGCKRHNHPEYQE
;
A
#
# COMPACT_ATOMS: atom_id res chain seq x y z
N MET A 1 18.44 19.29 -26.50
CA MET A 1 17.56 18.82 -25.41
C MET A 1 17.23 20.01 -24.53
N SER A 2 15.96 20.20 -24.21
CA SER A 2 15.49 21.20 -23.24
C SER A 2 16.06 20.92 -21.85
N ALA A 3 16.04 21.91 -20.95
CA ALA A 3 16.36 21.69 -19.54
C ALA A 3 15.49 20.55 -18.96
N ASN A 4 14.21 20.50 -19.34
CA ASN A 4 13.28 19.42 -18.96
C ASN A 4 13.78 18.02 -19.38
N GLN A 5 14.18 17.83 -20.63
CA GLN A 5 14.66 16.53 -21.11
C GLN A 5 15.93 16.09 -20.41
N LYS A 6 16.86 17.02 -20.16
CA LYS A 6 18.07 16.72 -19.41
C LYS A 6 17.76 16.36 -17.95
N ALA A 7 16.83 17.06 -17.31
CA ALA A 7 16.42 16.77 -15.95
C ALA A 7 15.91 15.32 -15.83
N ILE A 8 15.00 14.92 -16.72
CA ILE A 8 14.47 13.55 -16.75
C ILE A 8 15.57 12.51 -16.99
N GLU A 9 16.55 12.77 -17.86
CA GLU A 9 17.66 11.83 -18.08
C GLU A 9 18.57 11.68 -16.84
N TYR A 10 18.80 12.77 -16.09
CA TYR A 10 19.53 12.70 -14.82
C TYR A 10 18.71 11.99 -13.74
N LEU A 11 17.41 12.19 -13.69
CA LEU A 11 16.50 11.47 -12.81
C LEU A 11 16.54 9.96 -13.09
N GLU A 12 16.46 9.55 -14.37
CA GLU A 12 16.58 8.15 -14.80
C GLU A 12 17.96 7.54 -14.48
N SER A 13 18.98 8.38 -14.29
CA SER A 13 20.34 7.99 -13.90
C SER A 13 20.56 8.06 -12.37
N ASN A 14 19.53 8.30 -11.58
CA ASN A 14 19.56 8.49 -10.12
C ASN A 14 20.47 9.66 -9.67
N GLU A 15 20.69 10.66 -10.53
CA GLU A 15 21.45 11.87 -10.23
C GLU A 15 20.48 13.00 -9.79
N TYR A 16 19.82 12.81 -8.65
CA TYR A 16 18.70 13.62 -8.18
C TYR A 16 19.02 15.12 -8.02
N ASP A 17 20.16 15.46 -7.40
CA ASP A 17 20.58 16.87 -7.24
C ASP A 17 20.69 17.61 -8.58
N LYS A 18 21.27 16.96 -9.59
CA LYS A 18 21.44 17.55 -10.93
C LYS A 18 20.09 17.67 -11.65
N SER A 19 19.22 16.67 -11.46
CA SER A 19 17.86 16.71 -11.98
C SER A 19 17.07 17.88 -11.38
N LEU A 20 17.15 18.08 -10.06
CA LEU A 20 16.48 19.16 -9.35
C LEU A 20 16.95 20.55 -9.85
N ASP A 21 18.26 20.75 -9.97
CA ASP A 21 18.85 21.99 -10.52
C ASP A 21 18.31 22.29 -11.93
N LEU A 22 18.18 21.27 -12.78
CA LEU A 22 17.66 21.42 -14.14
C LEU A 22 16.15 21.63 -14.19
N PHE A 23 15.37 21.04 -13.28
CA PHE A 23 13.95 21.38 -13.16
C PHE A 23 13.76 22.84 -12.69
N HIS A 24 14.60 23.34 -11.78
CA HIS A 24 14.62 24.77 -11.45
C HIS A 24 15.02 25.64 -12.64
N GLU A 25 15.99 25.22 -13.45
CA GLU A 25 16.32 25.90 -14.71
C GLU A 25 15.13 25.93 -15.67
N ALA A 26 14.44 24.80 -15.88
CA ALA A 26 13.28 24.71 -16.75
C ALA A 26 12.17 25.69 -16.33
N VAL A 27 11.90 25.81 -15.04
CA VAL A 27 10.94 26.79 -14.48
C VAL A 27 11.39 28.24 -14.68
N ARG A 28 12.70 28.52 -14.61
CA ARG A 28 13.25 29.87 -14.91
C ARG A 28 13.17 30.21 -16.40
N GLU A 29 13.36 29.22 -17.27
CA GLU A 29 13.25 29.38 -18.73
C GLU A 29 11.80 29.61 -19.17
N SER A 30 10.87 28.81 -18.64
CA SER A 30 9.45 28.95 -18.93
C SER A 30 8.63 28.43 -17.76
N ARG A 31 8.03 29.34 -16.99
CA ARG A 31 7.14 29.02 -15.88
C ARG A 31 5.74 28.70 -16.40
N ASN A 32 5.53 27.42 -16.73
CA ASN A 32 4.29 26.87 -17.28
C ASN A 32 3.86 25.58 -16.55
N VAL A 33 2.69 25.04 -16.89
CA VAL A 33 2.12 23.80 -16.33
C VAL A 33 3.15 22.67 -16.24
N GLN A 34 3.86 22.39 -17.34
CA GLN A 34 4.83 21.29 -17.39
C GLN A 34 6.01 21.52 -16.45
N SER A 35 6.62 22.71 -16.52
CA SER A 35 7.81 23.02 -15.72
C SER A 35 7.51 22.96 -14.21
N LEU A 36 6.35 23.49 -13.79
CA LEU A 36 5.89 23.48 -12.42
C LEU A 36 5.53 22.08 -11.95
N ASN A 37 4.80 21.32 -12.78
CA ASN A 37 4.42 19.94 -12.49
C ASN A 37 5.65 19.04 -12.33
N ASN A 38 6.61 19.11 -13.24
CA ASN A 38 7.80 18.26 -13.18
C ASN A 38 8.71 18.63 -12.00
N LEU A 39 8.85 19.92 -11.68
CA LEU A 39 9.55 20.35 -10.47
C LEU A 39 8.80 19.89 -9.19
N ALA A 40 7.47 19.96 -9.17
CA ALA A 40 6.70 19.48 -8.04
C ALA A 40 6.81 17.96 -7.84
N TRP A 41 6.87 17.20 -8.94
CA TRP A 41 7.04 15.75 -8.90
C TRP A 41 8.34 15.35 -8.18
N ILE A 42 9.48 15.99 -8.52
CA ILE A 42 10.75 15.68 -7.84
C ILE A 42 10.74 16.11 -6.37
N TYR A 43 10.08 17.23 -6.03
CA TYR A 43 9.93 17.63 -4.64
C TYR A 43 9.10 16.63 -3.83
N LEU A 44 8.05 16.07 -4.44
CA LEU A 44 7.19 15.11 -3.76
C LEU A 44 7.91 13.77 -3.53
N HIS A 45 8.57 13.23 -4.56
CA HIS A 45 9.06 11.85 -4.52
C HIS A 45 10.52 11.71 -4.08
N GLU A 46 11.39 12.68 -4.37
CA GLU A 46 12.82 12.58 -4.06
C GLU A 46 13.19 13.43 -2.84
N GLU A 47 12.77 14.70 -2.82
CA GLU A 47 13.06 15.60 -1.68
C GLU A 47 12.13 15.38 -0.49
N CYS A 48 11.04 14.63 -0.68
CA CYS A 48 9.98 14.43 0.32
C CYS A 48 9.39 15.76 0.87
N ASP A 49 9.47 16.86 0.10
CA ASP A 49 8.94 18.18 0.46
C ASP A 49 7.55 18.40 -0.14
N LYS A 50 6.55 17.84 0.56
CA LYS A 50 5.13 17.89 0.16
C LYS A 50 4.58 19.32 0.15
N GLU A 51 5.11 20.23 0.96
CA GLU A 51 4.63 21.61 1.04
C GLU A 51 5.06 22.40 -0.19
N THR A 52 6.33 22.27 -0.59
CA THR A 52 6.82 22.89 -1.82
C THR A 52 6.12 22.31 -3.05
N ALA A 53 5.96 20.98 -3.13
CA ALA A 53 5.22 20.34 -4.21
C ALA A 53 3.77 20.88 -4.30
N LEU A 54 3.07 20.99 -3.15
CA LEU A 54 1.69 21.47 -3.10
C LEU A 54 1.54 22.91 -3.64
N ILE A 55 2.49 23.80 -3.32
CA ILE A 55 2.48 25.18 -3.82
C ILE A 55 2.62 25.20 -5.35
N LEU A 56 3.61 24.47 -5.88
CA LEU A 56 3.88 24.40 -7.32
C LEU A 56 2.72 23.81 -8.12
N ILE A 57 2.10 22.74 -7.60
CA ILE A 57 0.95 22.10 -8.26
C ILE A 57 -0.28 22.99 -8.29
N LYS A 58 -0.58 23.71 -7.20
CA LYS A 58 -1.69 24.66 -7.19
C LYS A 58 -1.49 25.75 -8.23
N GLU A 59 -0.28 26.27 -8.35
CA GLU A 59 0.05 27.24 -9.39
C GLU A 59 -0.09 26.62 -10.81
N ALA A 60 0.38 25.39 -11.03
CA ALA A 60 0.21 24.71 -12.31
C ALA A 60 -1.27 24.57 -12.72
N ILE A 61 -2.16 24.25 -11.76
CA ILE A 61 -3.60 24.16 -11.97
C ILE A 61 -4.21 25.54 -12.28
N GLU A 62 -3.77 26.60 -11.59
CA GLU A 62 -4.22 27.96 -11.87
C GLU A 62 -3.84 28.44 -13.28
N LEU A 63 -2.66 28.03 -13.78
CA LEU A 63 -2.23 28.34 -15.14
C LEU A 63 -3.07 27.62 -16.20
N ASN A 64 -3.35 26.33 -16.01
CA ASN A 64 -4.31 25.61 -16.85
C ASN A 64 -5.03 24.48 -16.10
N PRO A 65 -6.35 24.60 -15.87
CA PRO A 65 -7.15 23.58 -15.20
C PRO A 65 -7.53 22.39 -16.10
N SER A 66 -7.03 22.29 -17.33
CA SER A 66 -7.36 21.21 -18.26
C SER A 66 -6.32 20.08 -18.29
N SER A 67 -5.31 20.11 -17.43
CA SER A 67 -4.25 19.10 -17.37
C SER A 67 -4.44 18.16 -16.19
N HIS A 68 -4.43 16.84 -16.43
CA HIS A 68 -4.73 15.85 -15.39
C HIS A 68 -3.54 15.56 -14.45
N PHE A 69 -2.28 15.67 -14.92
CA PHE A 69 -1.09 15.40 -14.10
C PHE A 69 -1.03 16.24 -12.81
N PRO A 70 -1.25 17.57 -12.83
CA PRO A 70 -1.30 18.35 -11.61
C PRO A 70 -2.40 17.89 -10.64
N TYR A 71 -3.57 17.50 -11.13
CA TYR A 71 -4.65 16.99 -10.28
C TYR A 71 -4.33 15.61 -9.67
N ASN A 72 -3.62 14.74 -10.39
CA ASN A 72 -3.14 13.48 -9.83
C ASN A 72 -2.16 13.72 -8.67
N ILE A 73 -1.13 14.54 -8.89
CA ILE A 73 -0.15 14.87 -7.85
C ILE A 73 -0.84 15.56 -6.66
N LEU A 74 -1.78 16.49 -6.92
CA LEU A 74 -2.56 17.13 -5.86
C LEU A 74 -3.37 16.12 -5.03
N GLY A 75 -3.99 15.16 -5.71
CA GLY A 75 -4.70 14.06 -5.09
C GLY A 75 -3.82 13.22 -4.19
N GLU A 76 -2.65 12.80 -4.68
CA GLU A 76 -1.65 12.03 -3.92
C GLU A 76 -1.21 12.75 -2.66
N ILE A 77 -0.83 14.03 -2.78
CA ILE A 77 -0.45 14.86 -1.62
C ILE A 77 -1.57 14.89 -0.57
N TYR A 78 -2.83 14.99 -1.00
CA TYR A 78 -3.96 15.00 -0.08
C TYR A 78 -4.28 13.64 0.53
N VAL A 79 -4.11 12.53 -0.21
CA VAL A 79 -4.25 11.17 0.35
C VAL A 79 -3.17 10.92 1.41
N GLU A 80 -1.91 11.30 1.16
CA GLU A 80 -0.82 11.14 2.15
C GLU A 80 -1.01 12.00 3.41
N LYS A 81 -1.72 13.12 3.28
CA LYS A 81 -2.08 14.00 4.40
C LYS A 81 -3.41 13.63 5.05
N GLU A 82 -4.04 12.53 4.62
CA GLU A 82 -5.36 12.08 5.09
C GLU A 82 -6.47 13.13 4.90
N MET A 83 -6.29 14.04 3.94
CA MET A 83 -7.25 15.09 3.59
C MET A 83 -8.24 14.55 2.56
N TRP A 84 -9.04 13.57 2.99
CA TRP A 84 -9.83 12.70 2.10
C TRP A 84 -10.81 13.44 1.18
N GLN A 85 -11.48 14.48 1.66
CA GLN A 85 -12.42 15.23 0.82
C GLN A 85 -11.68 16.01 -0.28
N GLN A 86 -10.58 16.67 0.07
CA GLN A 86 -9.77 17.40 -0.89
C GLN A 86 -9.10 16.47 -1.91
N ALA A 87 -8.64 15.29 -1.46
CA ALA A 87 -8.14 14.24 -2.33
C ALA A 87 -9.22 13.81 -3.33
N ALA A 88 -10.43 13.52 -2.85
CA ALA A 88 -11.54 13.11 -3.71
C ALA A 88 -11.89 14.19 -4.75
N ASP A 89 -11.92 15.47 -4.36
CA ASP A 89 -12.23 16.57 -5.27
C ASP A 89 -11.17 16.70 -6.38
N ALA A 90 -9.88 16.65 -6.03
CA ALA A 90 -8.77 16.73 -6.98
C ALA A 90 -8.76 15.53 -7.94
N LEU A 91 -8.87 14.31 -7.42
CA LEU A 91 -8.83 13.08 -8.22
C LEU A 91 -10.04 12.96 -9.14
N ASN A 92 -11.22 13.43 -8.71
CA ASN A 92 -12.38 13.54 -9.60
C ASN A 92 -12.12 14.47 -10.79
N GLN A 93 -11.49 15.63 -10.57
CA GLN A 93 -11.11 16.52 -11.69
C GLN A 93 -10.11 15.83 -12.63
N SER A 94 -9.13 15.12 -12.09
CA SER A 94 -8.19 14.34 -12.91
C SER A 94 -8.92 13.33 -13.79
N LEU A 95 -9.80 12.51 -13.21
CA LEU A 95 -10.55 11.48 -13.95
C LEU A 95 -11.51 12.05 -15.00
N ILE A 96 -12.07 13.26 -14.78
CA ILE A 96 -12.89 13.97 -15.78
C ILE A 96 -12.06 14.33 -17.02
N ILE A 97 -10.79 14.73 -16.81
CA ILE A 97 -9.89 15.14 -17.90
C ILE A 97 -9.31 13.91 -18.61
N HIS A 98 -8.72 12.99 -17.84
CA HIS A 98 -8.13 11.77 -18.36
C HIS A 98 -8.16 10.66 -17.29
N PRO A 99 -8.96 9.59 -17.50
CA PRO A 99 -8.96 8.44 -16.60
C PRO A 99 -7.58 7.76 -16.48
N SER A 100 -7.16 7.42 -15.27
CA SER A 100 -5.96 6.61 -15.02
C SER A 100 -6.19 5.65 -13.86
N ASN A 101 -5.42 4.55 -13.81
CA ASN A 101 -5.56 3.56 -12.76
C ASN A 101 -5.16 4.12 -11.39
N GLU A 102 -4.12 4.95 -11.35
CA GLU A 102 -3.64 5.62 -10.14
C GLU A 102 -4.71 6.55 -9.57
N ALA A 103 -5.35 7.33 -10.44
CA ALA A 103 -6.42 8.25 -10.05
C ALA A 103 -7.65 7.49 -9.53
N TYR A 104 -8.03 6.38 -10.18
CA TYR A 104 -9.11 5.52 -9.71
C TYR A 104 -8.79 4.90 -8.34
N ASN A 105 -7.60 4.33 -8.17
CA ASN A 105 -7.18 3.72 -6.91
C ASN A 105 -7.18 4.74 -5.77
N ASN A 106 -6.53 5.90 -5.97
CA ASN A 106 -6.42 6.91 -4.93
C ASN A 106 -7.78 7.56 -4.61
N LEU A 107 -8.67 7.68 -5.60
CA LEU A 107 -10.03 8.14 -5.35
C LEU A 107 -10.81 7.10 -4.55
N ALA A 108 -10.66 5.81 -4.87
CA ALA A 108 -11.28 4.73 -4.12
C ALA A 108 -10.84 4.74 -2.65
N ILE A 109 -9.56 4.98 -2.38
CA ILE A 109 -9.01 5.15 -1.02
C ILE A 109 -9.66 6.33 -0.31
N ALA A 110 -9.69 7.51 -0.94
CA ALA A 110 -10.32 8.68 -0.35
C ALA A 110 -11.81 8.43 -0.05
N LYS A 111 -12.53 7.76 -0.96
CA LYS A 111 -13.94 7.38 -0.79
C LYS A 111 -14.13 6.38 0.35
N TYR A 112 -13.23 5.41 0.49
CA TYR A 112 -13.26 4.43 1.57
C TYR A 112 -13.16 5.12 2.93
N HIS A 113 -12.17 6.00 3.11
CA HIS A 113 -11.97 6.75 4.37
C HIS A 113 -13.06 7.79 4.66
N LEU A 114 -13.78 8.26 3.64
CA LEU A 114 -15.00 9.06 3.80
C LEU A 114 -16.23 8.23 4.19
N GLY A 115 -16.12 6.90 4.31
CA GLY A 115 -17.23 5.99 4.58
C GLY A 115 -18.14 5.74 3.37
N GLN A 116 -17.72 6.15 2.17
CA GLN A 116 -18.46 5.99 0.92
C GLN A 116 -18.11 4.64 0.28
N ILE A 117 -18.35 3.55 1.02
CA ILE A 117 -17.82 2.20 0.72
C ILE A 117 -18.29 1.67 -0.65
N GLN A 118 -19.51 1.97 -1.08
CA GLN A 118 -20.01 1.55 -2.40
C GLN A 118 -19.23 2.25 -3.52
N GLU A 119 -19.02 3.56 -3.43
CA GLU A 119 -18.22 4.30 -4.43
C GLU A 119 -16.78 3.82 -4.43
N ALA A 120 -16.19 3.58 -3.25
CA ALA A 120 -14.84 3.01 -3.13
C ALA A 120 -14.73 1.67 -3.85
N SER A 121 -15.67 0.75 -3.60
CA SER A 121 -15.74 -0.55 -4.28
C SER A 121 -15.78 -0.41 -5.79
N ASP A 122 -16.61 0.51 -6.31
CA ASP A 122 -16.78 0.72 -7.75
C ASP A 122 -15.51 1.29 -8.40
N PHE A 123 -14.81 2.22 -7.72
CA PHE A 123 -13.56 2.78 -8.21
C PHE A 123 -12.39 1.80 -8.14
N PHE A 124 -12.25 1.02 -7.05
CA PHE A 124 -11.24 -0.04 -6.99
C PHE A 124 -11.42 -1.05 -8.12
N LEU A 125 -12.67 -1.36 -8.50
CA LEU A 125 -12.95 -2.26 -9.62
C LEU A 125 -12.55 -1.68 -10.99
N GLN A 126 -12.50 -0.35 -11.17
CA GLN A 126 -12.10 0.25 -12.45
C GLN A 126 -10.62 0.09 -12.74
N CYS A 127 -9.78 0.02 -11.70
CA CYS A 127 -8.32 -0.09 -11.84
C CYS A 127 -7.77 -1.48 -11.52
N SER A 128 -8.63 -2.43 -11.14
CA SER A 128 -8.17 -3.75 -10.69
C SER A 128 -7.85 -4.72 -11.82
N ARG A 129 -6.82 -5.52 -11.56
CA ARG A 129 -6.51 -6.78 -12.25
C ARG A 129 -7.11 -7.95 -11.48
N ASN A 130 -6.85 -9.19 -11.91
CA ASN A 130 -7.54 -10.35 -11.35
C ASN A 130 -7.27 -10.56 -9.86
N SER A 131 -6.01 -10.43 -9.43
CA SER A 131 -5.56 -10.80 -8.09
C SER A 131 -4.74 -9.72 -7.39
N ASP A 132 -4.85 -8.45 -7.84
CA ASP A 132 -4.06 -7.34 -7.32
C ASP A 132 -4.65 -6.69 -6.06
N TYR A 133 -3.91 -5.75 -5.47
CA TYR A 133 -4.34 -4.99 -4.29
C TYR A 133 -5.63 -4.20 -4.51
N ALA A 134 -5.90 -3.75 -5.75
CA ALA A 134 -7.14 -3.06 -6.07
C ALA A 134 -8.33 -4.02 -6.04
N MET A 135 -8.20 -5.25 -6.59
CA MET A 135 -9.24 -6.27 -6.47
C MET A 135 -9.42 -6.72 -5.03
N TYR A 136 -8.34 -6.89 -4.27
CA TYR A 136 -8.38 -7.18 -2.83
C TYR A 136 -9.21 -6.12 -2.08
N SER A 137 -8.93 -4.84 -2.33
CA SER A 137 -9.67 -3.72 -1.72
C SER A 137 -11.13 -3.66 -2.16
N HIS A 138 -11.42 -3.96 -3.43
CA HIS A 138 -12.78 -4.10 -3.93
C HIS A 138 -13.54 -5.22 -3.20
N VAL A 139 -12.93 -6.40 -3.03
CA VAL A 139 -13.52 -7.54 -2.30
C VAL A 139 -13.75 -7.18 -0.83
N LYS A 140 -12.79 -6.50 -0.17
CA LYS A 140 -12.97 -6.01 1.20
C LYS A 140 -14.19 -5.10 1.32
N CYS A 141 -14.36 -4.14 0.41
CA CYS A 141 -15.53 -3.27 0.38
C CYS A 141 -16.83 -4.07 0.19
N LEU A 142 -16.84 -5.08 -0.69
CA LEU A 142 -18.02 -5.94 -0.88
C LEU A 142 -18.38 -6.71 0.39
N ILE A 143 -17.41 -7.15 1.18
CA ILE A 143 -17.63 -7.82 2.47
C ILE A 143 -18.31 -6.87 3.45
N GLU A 144 -17.81 -5.63 3.57
CA GLU A 144 -18.39 -4.59 4.45
C GLU A 144 -19.80 -4.17 4.04
N LEU A 145 -20.09 -4.21 2.74
CA LEU A 145 -21.42 -3.98 2.18
C LEU A 145 -22.35 -5.20 2.29
N GLU A 146 -21.92 -6.26 2.98
CA GLU A 146 -22.62 -7.53 3.15
C GLU A 146 -22.91 -8.29 1.83
N ARG A 147 -22.22 -7.95 0.74
CA ARG A 147 -22.33 -8.60 -0.59
C ARG A 147 -21.48 -9.87 -0.69
N LYS A 148 -21.61 -10.76 0.30
CA LYS A 148 -20.72 -11.93 0.50
C LYS A 148 -20.62 -12.89 -0.68
N ILE A 149 -21.74 -13.13 -1.39
CA ILE A 149 -21.76 -14.04 -2.55
C ILE A 149 -20.89 -13.51 -3.69
N GLU A 150 -20.95 -12.19 -3.91
CA GLU A 150 -20.17 -11.54 -4.95
C GLU A 150 -18.70 -11.42 -4.57
N ALA A 151 -18.43 -11.02 -3.32
CA ALA A 151 -17.10 -11.00 -2.75
C ALA A 151 -16.41 -12.37 -2.91
N LYS A 152 -17.08 -13.45 -2.50
CA LYS A 152 -16.56 -14.81 -2.67
C LYS A 152 -16.28 -15.16 -4.13
N LYS A 153 -17.24 -14.86 -5.03
CA LYS A 153 -17.06 -15.16 -6.46
C LYS A 153 -15.83 -14.45 -7.05
N LYS A 154 -15.55 -13.23 -6.62
CA LYS A 154 -14.36 -12.48 -7.04
C LYS A 154 -13.08 -13.08 -6.46
N LEU A 155 -13.10 -13.41 -5.16
CA LEU A 155 -11.97 -14.00 -4.45
C LEU A 155 -11.62 -15.41 -4.95
N ASP A 156 -12.61 -16.21 -5.37
CA ASP A 156 -12.42 -17.57 -5.92
C ASP A 156 -11.61 -17.60 -7.22
N VAL A 157 -11.40 -16.45 -7.86
CA VAL A 157 -10.61 -16.32 -9.11
C VAL A 157 -9.15 -15.96 -8.82
N PHE A 158 -8.79 -15.62 -7.58
CA PHE A 158 -7.43 -15.22 -7.26
C PHE A 158 -6.43 -16.36 -7.52
N SER A 159 -5.29 -16.01 -8.11
CA SER A 159 -4.27 -16.97 -8.53
C SER A 159 -2.87 -16.44 -8.23
N GLU A 160 -2.02 -17.30 -7.68
CA GLU A 160 -0.59 -17.04 -7.43
C GLU A 160 0.23 -16.92 -8.73
N ASP A 161 -0.33 -17.33 -9.87
CA ASP A 161 0.30 -17.23 -11.19
C ASP A 161 0.08 -15.84 -11.84
N ASP A 162 -0.75 -14.98 -11.25
CA ASP A 162 -0.98 -13.62 -11.77
C ASP A 162 0.20 -12.70 -11.44
N ASP A 163 0.63 -11.89 -12.42
CA ASP A 163 1.82 -11.01 -12.31
C ASP A 163 1.80 -10.08 -11.09
N ASP A 164 0.61 -9.59 -10.70
CA ASP A 164 0.41 -8.66 -9.58
C ASP A 164 -0.31 -9.32 -8.41
N PHE A 165 -0.10 -10.61 -8.17
CA PHE A 165 -0.75 -11.34 -7.07
C PHE A 165 -0.51 -10.65 -5.71
N VAL A 166 -1.59 -10.36 -5.00
CA VAL A 166 -1.59 -9.58 -3.76
C VAL A 166 -0.81 -10.26 -2.62
N GLY A 167 -0.84 -11.59 -2.56
CA GLY A 167 -0.22 -12.41 -1.53
C GLY A 167 -1.16 -13.44 -0.91
N ASP A 168 -0.59 -14.55 -0.42
CA ASP A 168 -1.38 -15.67 0.12
C ASP A 168 -2.11 -15.29 1.41
N VAL A 169 -1.45 -14.51 2.27
CA VAL A 169 -1.99 -14.10 3.58
C VAL A 169 -3.19 -13.17 3.37
N GLU A 170 -3.07 -12.19 2.49
CA GLU A 170 -4.14 -11.24 2.15
C GLU A 170 -5.38 -11.97 1.64
N VAL A 171 -5.20 -12.98 0.77
CA VAL A 171 -6.31 -13.82 0.29
C VAL A 171 -6.92 -14.64 1.43
N ALA A 172 -6.09 -15.25 2.28
CA ALA A 172 -6.55 -16.04 3.43
C ALA A 172 -7.42 -15.22 4.38
N GLU A 173 -7.05 -13.96 4.62
CA GLU A 173 -7.79 -13.05 5.49
C GLU A 173 -9.16 -12.66 4.92
N LEU A 174 -9.27 -12.43 3.61
CA LEU A 174 -10.57 -12.15 2.99
C LEU A 174 -11.50 -13.37 3.06
N TYR A 175 -10.98 -14.59 2.86
CA TYR A 175 -11.78 -15.81 3.09
C TYR A 175 -12.21 -15.94 4.55
N LEU A 176 -11.35 -15.52 5.49
CA LEU A 176 -11.68 -15.53 6.91
C LEU A 176 -12.84 -14.60 7.24
N GLU A 177 -12.81 -13.37 6.73
CA GLU A 177 -13.89 -12.38 6.88
C GLU A 177 -15.22 -12.85 6.25
N LEU A 178 -15.15 -13.64 5.17
CA LEU A 178 -16.31 -14.30 4.57
C LEU A 178 -16.84 -15.50 5.39
N GLY A 179 -16.09 -15.97 6.38
CA GLY A 179 -16.39 -17.19 7.15
C GLY A 179 -16.11 -18.49 6.37
N CYS A 180 -15.34 -18.40 5.28
CA CYS A 180 -14.90 -19.54 4.47
C CYS A 180 -13.61 -20.12 5.07
N PHE A 181 -13.74 -20.76 6.25
CA PHE A 181 -12.60 -21.15 7.07
C PHE A 181 -11.66 -22.16 6.41
N ASN A 182 -12.18 -23.10 5.61
CA ASN A 182 -11.33 -24.11 4.97
C ASN A 182 -10.48 -23.50 3.86
N GLU A 183 -11.07 -22.62 3.04
CA GLU A 183 -10.36 -21.85 2.02
C GLU A 183 -9.33 -20.91 2.66
N SER A 184 -9.70 -20.24 3.75
CA SER A 184 -8.78 -19.42 4.54
C SER A 184 -7.57 -20.21 5.04
N ILE A 185 -7.78 -21.39 5.64
CA ILE A 185 -6.70 -22.29 6.09
C ILE A 185 -5.81 -22.71 4.92
N TYR A 186 -6.39 -23.04 3.77
CA TYR A 186 -5.62 -23.41 2.58
C TYR A 186 -4.65 -22.32 2.14
N TRP A 187 -5.10 -21.06 2.12
CA TRP A 187 -4.25 -19.93 1.74
C TRP A 187 -3.22 -19.58 2.82
N PHE A 188 -3.59 -19.65 4.11
CA PHE A 188 -2.61 -19.50 5.19
C PHE A 188 -1.51 -20.56 5.12
N ASP A 189 -1.86 -21.81 4.78
CA ASP A 189 -0.90 -22.89 4.60
C ASP A 189 0.07 -22.62 3.46
N LYS A 190 -0.40 -22.04 2.34
CA LYS A 190 0.45 -21.64 1.23
C LYS A 190 1.45 -20.56 1.62
N GLY A 191 0.97 -19.55 2.36
CA GLY A 191 1.81 -18.47 2.84
C GLY A 191 2.76 -18.85 3.98
N TRP A 192 2.53 -19.96 4.68
CA TRP A 192 3.21 -20.28 5.95
C TRP A 192 4.73 -20.21 5.88
N GLU A 193 5.33 -20.78 4.82
CA GLU A 193 6.78 -20.82 4.62
C GLU A 193 7.35 -19.59 3.89
N GLN A 194 6.48 -18.77 3.30
CA GLN A 194 6.88 -17.66 2.42
C GLN A 194 6.96 -16.33 3.16
N TYR A 195 6.10 -16.14 4.16
CA TYR A 195 5.96 -14.86 4.86
C TYR A 195 6.51 -14.90 6.28
N TRP A 196 6.98 -13.74 6.72
CA TRP A 196 7.34 -13.54 8.12
C TRP A 196 6.10 -13.67 9.02
N LYS A 197 6.22 -14.48 10.07
CA LYS A 197 5.12 -14.85 10.96
C LYS A 197 4.95 -13.77 12.03
N THR A 198 3.95 -12.90 11.86
CA THR A 198 3.60 -11.87 12.83
C THR A 198 2.41 -12.32 13.69
N PRO A 199 2.28 -11.83 14.94
CA PRO A 199 1.16 -12.20 15.79
C PRO A 199 -0.21 -11.92 15.17
N ASP A 200 -0.32 -10.88 14.34
CA ASP A 200 -1.56 -10.46 13.70
C ASP A 200 -2.16 -11.56 12.80
N TRP A 201 -1.50 -11.92 11.70
CA TRP A 201 -2.04 -12.92 10.77
C TRP A 201 -1.96 -14.35 11.33
N VAL A 202 -0.98 -14.66 12.19
CA VAL A 202 -0.90 -15.97 12.86
C VAL A 202 -2.12 -16.17 13.77
N SER A 203 -2.56 -15.12 14.47
CA SER A 203 -3.77 -15.21 15.30
C SER A 203 -5.03 -15.47 14.49
N ARG A 204 -5.13 -14.86 13.30
CA ARG A 204 -6.22 -15.09 12.33
C ARG A 204 -6.19 -16.51 11.78
N PHE A 205 -5.01 -17.05 11.52
CA PHE A 205 -4.85 -18.45 11.10
C PHE A 205 -5.25 -19.44 12.21
N VAL A 206 -4.76 -19.24 13.43
CA VAL A 206 -5.16 -20.02 14.61
C VAL A 206 -6.66 -19.95 14.83
N TYR A 207 -7.26 -18.77 14.67
CA TYR A 207 -8.71 -18.60 14.74
C TYR A 207 -9.44 -19.46 13.70
N ALA A 208 -9.02 -19.43 12.43
CA ALA A 208 -9.61 -20.27 11.37
C ALA A 208 -9.54 -21.78 11.71
N LEU A 209 -8.41 -22.23 12.26
CA LEU A 209 -8.21 -23.62 12.69
C LEU A 209 -9.13 -24.00 13.86
N CYS A 210 -9.28 -23.12 14.85
CA CYS A 210 -10.21 -23.34 15.96
C CYS A 210 -11.67 -23.43 15.46
N LYS A 211 -12.06 -22.61 14.46
CA LYS A 211 -13.41 -22.65 13.87
C LYS A 211 -13.70 -23.93 13.10
N THR A 212 -12.67 -24.64 12.65
CA THR A 212 -12.78 -25.92 11.93
C THR A 212 -12.45 -27.15 12.80
N GLN A 213 -12.33 -26.97 14.13
CA GLN A 213 -11.98 -28.03 15.09
C GLN A 213 -10.59 -28.66 14.86
N ASN A 214 -9.69 -27.93 14.19
CA ASN A 214 -8.32 -28.35 13.92
C ASN A 214 -7.35 -27.86 15.02
N GLU A 215 -7.72 -28.05 16.28
CA GLU A 215 -6.97 -27.48 17.40
C GLU A 215 -5.54 -28.02 17.56
N ASN A 216 -5.31 -29.28 17.20
CA ASN A 216 -3.95 -29.86 17.26
C ASN A 216 -3.01 -29.10 16.32
N ARG A 217 -3.48 -28.85 15.09
CA ARG A 217 -2.73 -28.08 14.10
C ARG A 217 -2.48 -26.64 14.56
N ALA A 218 -3.48 -26.01 15.19
CA ALA A 218 -3.31 -24.68 15.77
C ALA A 218 -2.21 -24.64 16.84
N ARG A 219 -2.15 -25.67 17.70
CA ARG A 219 -1.10 -25.81 18.72
C ARG A 219 0.26 -26.10 18.10
N ASP A 220 0.32 -26.91 17.04
CA ASP A 220 1.57 -27.21 16.34
C ASP A 220 2.18 -25.94 15.72
N ILE A 221 1.36 -25.14 15.03
CA ILE A 221 1.75 -23.84 14.48
C ILE A 221 2.24 -22.88 15.57
N LEU A 222 1.51 -22.79 16.69
CA LEU A 222 1.93 -21.93 17.80
C LEU A 222 3.24 -22.39 18.42
N ASN A 223 3.44 -23.69 18.59
CA ASN A 223 4.69 -24.23 19.08
C ASN A 223 5.86 -23.88 18.16
N GLU A 224 5.65 -23.95 16.83
CA GLU A 224 6.66 -23.59 15.84
C GLU A 224 7.12 -22.13 16.01
N VAL A 225 6.18 -21.16 16.01
CA VAL A 225 6.53 -19.74 16.18
C VAL A 225 7.12 -19.43 17.55
N ILE A 226 6.67 -20.12 18.61
CA ILE A 226 7.26 -19.97 19.95
C ILE A 226 8.71 -20.48 19.97
N GLN A 227 8.99 -21.63 19.35
CA GLN A 227 10.37 -22.13 19.25
C GLN A 227 11.25 -21.22 18.41
N GLN A 228 10.73 -20.69 17.29
CA GLN A 228 11.46 -19.72 16.48
C GLN A 228 11.83 -18.48 17.32
N LYS A 229 10.88 -17.91 18.07
CA LYS A 229 11.16 -16.75 18.93
C LYS A 229 12.15 -17.06 20.04
N ILE A 230 12.16 -18.29 20.58
CA ILE A 230 13.17 -18.70 21.57
C ILE A 230 14.57 -18.67 20.96
N GLU A 231 14.73 -19.15 19.72
CA GLU A 231 16.01 -19.09 19.03
C GLU A 231 16.38 -17.65 18.65
N ASP A 232 15.44 -16.86 18.10
CA ASP A 232 15.67 -15.44 17.77
C ASP A 232 16.18 -14.65 19.00
N ILE A 233 15.57 -14.88 20.18
CA ILE A 233 16.00 -14.24 21.44
C ILE A 233 17.40 -14.67 21.84
N LYS A 234 17.73 -15.95 21.66
CA LYS A 234 19.06 -16.49 21.99
C LYS A 234 20.11 -15.92 21.06
N GLU A 235 19.86 -15.89 19.75
CA GLU A 235 20.72 -15.28 18.75
C GLU A 235 20.94 -13.79 19.06
N ALA A 236 19.87 -13.03 19.29
CA ALA A 236 19.96 -11.63 19.66
C ALA A 236 20.79 -11.38 20.92
N HIS A 237 20.74 -12.28 21.91
CA HIS A 237 21.62 -12.21 23.10
C HIS A 237 23.10 -12.48 22.79
N GLU A 238 23.39 -13.34 21.83
CA GLU A 238 24.75 -13.72 21.40
C GLU A 238 25.37 -12.67 20.45
N ASP A 239 24.56 -11.82 19.81
CA ASP A 239 25.03 -10.79 18.88
C ASP A 239 25.91 -9.73 19.56
N ASP A 240 27.08 -9.47 19.01
CA ASP A 240 27.99 -8.42 19.49
C ASP A 240 27.48 -7.02 19.07
N CYS A 241 27.48 -6.06 19.99
CA CYS A 241 27.10 -4.68 19.71
C CYS A 241 28.25 -3.87 19.11
N ASP A 242 27.92 -2.91 18.24
CA ASP A 242 28.85 -1.98 17.62
C ASP A 242 28.30 -0.54 17.54
N GLU A 243 28.80 0.30 16.63
CA GLU A 243 28.37 1.69 16.48
C GLU A 243 26.97 1.82 15.83
N ASP A 244 26.55 0.83 15.02
CA ASP A 244 25.27 0.80 14.31
C ASP A 244 24.23 -0.10 15.02
N TRP A 245 24.68 -0.97 15.93
CA TRP A 245 23.85 -1.83 16.78
C TRP A 245 24.23 -1.66 18.25
N THR A 246 23.57 -0.74 18.94
CA THR A 246 23.88 -0.41 20.33
C THR A 246 23.25 -1.40 21.31
N GLU A 247 23.84 -1.53 22.51
CA GLU A 247 23.27 -2.33 23.61
C GLU A 247 21.80 -1.96 23.90
N ARG A 248 21.45 -0.69 23.75
CA ARG A 248 20.07 -0.23 23.97
C ARG A 248 19.12 -0.76 22.89
N GLU A 249 19.51 -0.69 21.63
CA GLU A 249 18.69 -1.20 20.51
C GLU A 249 18.53 -2.71 20.61
N LYS A 250 19.60 -3.42 21.03
CA LYS A 250 19.56 -4.85 21.36
C LYS A 250 18.57 -5.16 22.48
N GLU A 251 18.61 -4.43 23.59
CA GLU A 251 17.65 -4.60 24.68
C GLU A 251 16.20 -4.35 24.22
N GLU A 252 15.97 -3.32 23.41
CA GLU A 252 14.65 -2.98 22.85
C GLU A 252 14.15 -4.09 21.90
N HIS A 253 15.02 -4.63 21.05
CA HIS A 253 14.69 -5.74 20.14
C HIS A 253 14.38 -7.04 20.88
N ILE A 254 15.22 -7.43 21.85
CA ILE A 254 14.99 -8.63 22.66
C ILE A 254 13.66 -8.51 23.42
N LYS A 255 13.34 -7.31 23.94
CA LYS A 255 12.06 -7.05 24.57
C LYS A 255 10.89 -7.25 23.59
N GLN A 256 11.00 -6.75 22.36
CA GLN A 256 9.98 -6.99 21.33
C GLN A 256 9.77 -8.49 21.07
N LEU A 257 10.84 -9.25 20.90
CA LEU A 257 10.76 -10.70 20.70
C LEU A 257 10.12 -11.43 21.90
N LEU A 258 10.43 -11.01 23.13
CA LEU A 258 9.82 -11.54 24.34
C LEU A 258 8.32 -11.24 24.41
N ASP A 259 7.91 -10.04 24.02
CA ASP A 259 6.51 -9.63 23.97
C ASP A 259 5.73 -10.43 22.91
N GLU A 260 6.29 -10.61 21.70
CA GLU A 260 5.71 -11.45 20.63
C GLU A 260 5.59 -12.92 21.07
N LYS A 261 6.66 -13.49 21.66
CA LYS A 261 6.65 -14.86 22.18
C LYS A 261 5.53 -15.05 23.21
N LYS A 262 5.39 -14.10 24.14
CA LYS A 262 4.34 -14.13 25.16
C LYS A 262 2.96 -14.04 24.53
N GLU A 263 2.79 -13.25 23.47
CA GLU A 263 1.53 -13.20 22.73
C GLU A 263 1.16 -14.55 22.14
N TYR A 264 2.10 -15.23 21.47
CA TYR A 264 1.89 -16.59 20.94
C TYR A 264 1.51 -17.61 22.03
N GLU A 265 2.18 -17.58 23.18
CA GLU A 265 1.91 -18.48 24.32
C GLU A 265 0.46 -18.39 24.83
N HIS A 266 -0.13 -17.18 24.81
CA HIS A 266 -1.49 -16.95 25.30
C HIS A 266 -2.55 -16.95 24.19
N MET A 267 -2.13 -17.01 22.92
CA MET A 267 -2.98 -16.84 21.75
C MET A 267 -4.11 -17.87 21.68
N PHE A 268 -3.78 -19.16 21.86
CA PHE A 268 -4.77 -20.24 21.80
C PHE A 268 -5.84 -20.10 22.88
N GLU A 269 -5.44 -19.80 24.12
CA GLU A 269 -6.37 -19.60 25.24
C GLU A 269 -7.29 -18.41 24.97
N LYS A 270 -6.71 -17.27 24.55
CA LYS A 270 -7.45 -16.05 24.23
C LYS A 270 -8.54 -16.32 23.18
N ILE A 271 -8.17 -16.98 22.08
CA ILE A 271 -9.09 -17.35 21.00
C ILE A 271 -10.15 -18.35 21.47
N SER A 272 -9.76 -19.35 22.26
CA SER A 272 -10.69 -20.35 22.81
C SER A 272 -11.72 -19.73 23.77
N LEU A 273 -11.36 -18.65 24.45
CA LEU A 273 -12.25 -17.85 25.29
C LEU A 273 -13.17 -16.90 24.52
N GLY A 274 -13.13 -16.94 23.18
CA GLY A 274 -14.03 -16.19 22.30
C GLY A 274 -13.44 -14.89 21.75
N PHE A 275 -12.14 -14.63 21.93
CA PHE A 275 -11.49 -13.55 21.21
C PHE A 275 -11.50 -13.81 19.71
N ILE A 276 -11.90 -12.80 18.95
CA ILE A 276 -11.89 -12.81 17.49
C ILE A 276 -10.80 -11.81 17.08
N PRO A 277 -9.70 -12.26 16.48
CA PRO A 277 -8.70 -11.37 15.92
C PRO A 277 -9.33 -10.42 14.90
N SER A 278 -9.02 -9.12 15.00
CA SER A 278 -9.41 -8.12 14.00
C SER A 278 -8.62 -8.35 12.70
N MET A 279 -9.14 -7.80 11.60
CA MET A 279 -8.38 -7.67 10.36
C MET A 279 -7.81 -6.26 10.32
N GLU A 280 -6.50 -6.11 10.13
CA GLU A 280 -5.93 -4.83 9.78
C GLU A 280 -6.08 -4.63 8.26
N PHE A 281 -6.86 -3.63 7.87
CA PHE A 281 -7.01 -3.28 6.46
C PHE A 281 -6.33 -1.94 6.19
N ASN A 282 -5.22 -2.00 5.47
CA ASN A 282 -4.47 -0.83 5.04
C ASN A 282 -4.68 -0.60 3.55
N THR A 283 -4.92 0.66 3.19
CA THR A 283 -5.05 1.08 1.80
C THR A 283 -3.70 1.51 1.24
N SER A 284 -3.30 0.95 0.10
CA SER A 284 -2.03 1.30 -0.56
C SER A 284 -2.27 2.29 -1.69
N MET A 285 -1.66 3.48 -1.57
CA MET A 285 -1.67 4.47 -2.65
C MET A 285 -1.00 3.90 -3.90
N SER A 286 -1.49 4.32 -5.06
CA SER A 286 -0.86 4.06 -6.34
C SER A 286 -0.33 5.38 -6.89
N SER A 287 0.96 5.45 -7.21
CA SER A 287 1.56 6.62 -7.84
C SER A 287 2.11 6.27 -9.21
N GLY A 288 2.06 7.24 -10.12
CA GLY A 288 2.47 7.12 -11.50
C GLY A 288 3.59 8.07 -11.86
N CYS A 289 4.18 7.88 -13.04
CA CYS A 289 5.09 8.87 -13.59
C CYS A 289 4.30 10.03 -14.18
N TYR A 290 4.18 11.15 -13.46
CA TYR A 290 3.49 12.34 -13.99
C TYR A 290 4.48 13.35 -14.57
N LEU A 291 5.55 12.90 -15.22
CA LEU A 291 6.55 13.78 -15.82
C LEU A 291 6.23 14.03 -17.29
N PHE A 292 5.93 15.28 -17.63
CA PHE A 292 5.81 15.69 -19.03
C PHE A 292 7.15 15.53 -19.75
N GLY A 293 7.12 14.89 -20.93
CA GLY A 293 8.31 14.56 -21.69
C GLY A 293 9.00 13.25 -21.30
N CYS A 294 8.46 12.48 -20.34
CA CYS A 294 9.02 11.17 -19.98
C CYS A 294 8.81 10.13 -21.11
N LYS A 295 9.91 9.75 -21.76
CA LYS A 295 9.86 8.79 -22.88
C LYS A 295 9.58 7.36 -22.44
N ARG A 296 10.05 6.95 -21.26
CA ARG A 296 9.83 5.60 -20.72
C ARG A 296 8.34 5.26 -20.59
N HIS A 297 7.54 6.24 -20.22
CA HIS A 297 6.08 6.11 -20.08
C HIS A 297 5.30 6.78 -21.23
N ASN A 298 5.98 7.17 -22.32
CA ASN A 298 5.41 7.82 -23.49
C ASN A 298 4.58 9.09 -23.18
N HIS A 299 4.98 9.85 -22.16
CA HIS A 299 4.37 11.14 -21.86
C HIS A 299 4.92 12.22 -22.79
N PRO A 300 4.07 12.89 -23.59
CA PRO A 300 4.52 13.98 -24.42
C PRO A 300 4.93 15.17 -23.56
N GLU A 301 5.71 16.07 -24.15
CA GLU A 301 5.82 17.43 -23.62
C GLU A 301 4.42 18.07 -23.65
N TYR A 302 4.10 18.88 -22.65
CA TYR A 302 2.83 19.57 -22.55
C TYR A 302 2.63 20.54 -23.72
N GLN A 303 1.43 20.52 -24.30
CA GLN A 303 1.00 21.43 -25.36
C GLN A 303 -0.23 22.18 -24.85
N GLU A 304 -0.17 23.51 -24.89
CA GLU A 304 -1.27 24.41 -24.49
C GLU A 304 -2.50 24.31 -25.39
#